data_AF-A0A833T6H5-F1
#
_entry.id   AF-A0A833T6H5-F1
#
_cell.length_a   1.000
_cell.length_b   1.000
_cell.length_c   1.000
_cell.angle_alpha   90.00
_cell.angle_beta   90.00
_cell.angle_gamma   90.00
#
_symmetry.space_group_name_H-M   'P 1'
#
loop_
_entity.id
_entity.type
_entity.pdbx_description
1 polymer ?
#
loop_
_entity_poly.entity_id
_entity_poly.type
_entity_poly.pdbx_seq_one_letter_code
_entity_poly.pdbx_strand_id
1 'polypeptide(L)'
;MRYSFLFAFVVALTFATIADAGFTDRVFKGRQELKEDDHFEPSAQWTKKWTAEMNRWVDKGKDPMDVTKYFNKQNTREAREKLNLFTAAWLEKNPSVTTGGMN
;
A
#
# COMPACT_ATOMS: atom_id res chain seq x y z
N MET A 1 6.23 -40.25 14.66
CA MET A 1 7.10 -39.13 14.24
C MET A 1 6.70 -38.78 12.80
N ARG A 2 6.23 -37.61 12.40
CA ARG A 2 6.38 -36.23 12.86
C ARG A 2 5.09 -35.46 12.54
N TYR A 3 4.59 -34.68 13.50
CA TYR A 3 3.56 -33.67 13.25
C TYR A 3 4.16 -32.58 12.37
N SER A 4 3.70 -32.48 11.12
CA SER A 4 4.07 -31.38 10.24
C SER A 4 3.17 -30.19 10.55
N PHE A 5 3.57 -29.40 11.54
CA PHE A 5 2.98 -28.10 11.82
C PHE A 5 3.36 -27.14 10.69
N LEU A 6 2.50 -27.04 9.68
CA LEU A 6 2.50 -25.91 8.75
C LEU A 6 2.03 -24.68 9.55
N PHE A 7 2.99 -23.94 10.09
CA PHE A 7 2.76 -22.58 10.55
C PHE A 7 2.34 -21.74 9.35
N ALA A 8 1.03 -21.58 9.16
CA ALA A 8 0.48 -20.51 8.35
C ALA A 8 0.84 -19.20 9.05
N PHE A 9 1.95 -18.59 8.62
CA PHE A 9 2.28 -17.20 8.95
C PHE A 9 1.24 -16.32 8.24
N VAL A 10 0.09 -16.14 8.87
CA VAL A 10 -0.81 -15.04 8.56
C VAL A 10 -0.06 -13.79 9.02
N VAL A 11 0.67 -13.16 8.09
CA VAL A 11 1.14 -11.79 8.29
C VAL A 11 -0.10 -10.92 8.17
N ALA A 12 -0.84 -10.82 9.27
CA ALA A 12 -1.80 -9.75 9.47
C ALA A 12 -0.96 -8.46 9.51
N LEU A 13 -0.87 -7.81 8.35
CA LEU A 13 -0.22 -6.51 8.22
C LEU A 13 -1.15 -5.45 8.82
N THR A 14 -1.37 -5.49 10.13
CA THR A 14 -2.07 -4.44 10.86
C THR A 14 -1.08 -3.31 11.10
N PHE A 15 -1.03 -2.34 10.18
CA PHE A 15 -0.39 -1.06 10.46
C PHE A 15 -1.45 0.03 10.38
N ALA A 16 -2.08 0.29 11.53
CA ALA A 16 -2.71 1.57 11.80
C ALA A 16 -1.60 2.60 12.09
N THR A 17 -0.86 3.00 11.05
CA THR A 17 0.01 4.18 11.10
C THR A 17 -0.85 5.38 10.72
N ILE A 18 -1.10 6.25 11.69
CA ILE A 18 -1.79 7.53 11.48
C ILE A 18 -0.86 8.39 10.63
N ALA A 19 -1.05 8.37 9.32
CA ALA A 19 -0.47 9.37 8.43
C ALA A 19 -1.21 10.71 8.64
N ASP A 20 -0.57 11.85 8.35
CA ASP A 20 -1.19 13.18 8.44
C ASP A 20 -2.61 13.15 7.87
N ALA A 21 -3.56 13.71 8.63
CA ALA A 21 -4.97 13.66 8.25
C ALA A 21 -5.21 14.27 6.85
N GLY A 22 -4.40 15.24 6.42
CA GLY A 22 -4.52 15.88 5.10
C GLY A 22 -3.93 15.07 3.94
N PHE A 23 -2.85 14.31 4.13
CA PHE A 23 -2.34 13.37 3.12
C PHE A 23 -3.22 12.12 3.04
N THR A 24 -3.56 11.56 4.20
CA THR A 24 -4.44 10.40 4.37
C THR A 24 -5.83 10.67 3.78
N ASP A 25 -6.45 11.82 4.05
CA ASP A 25 -7.74 12.20 3.45
C ASP A 25 -7.61 12.32 1.92
N ARG A 26 -6.58 12.99 1.38
CA ARG A 26 -6.44 13.13 -0.09
C ARG A 26 -6.17 11.82 -0.82
N VAL A 27 -5.33 10.94 -0.26
CA VAL A 27 -4.99 9.66 -0.89
C VAL A 27 -6.08 8.62 -0.68
N PHE A 28 -6.69 8.57 0.51
CA PHE A 28 -7.63 7.51 0.86
C PHE A 28 -9.11 7.86 0.66
N LYS A 29 -9.53 9.13 0.73
CA LYS A 29 -10.90 9.56 0.35
C LYS A 29 -11.14 9.50 -1.15
N GLY A 30 -10.07 9.55 -1.94
CA GLY A 30 -10.12 9.36 -3.39
C GLY A 30 -10.23 7.88 -3.81
N ARG A 31 -10.18 6.92 -2.87
CA ARG A 31 -10.33 5.49 -3.20
C ARG A 31 -11.77 5.23 -3.63
N GLN A 32 -11.92 4.84 -4.90
CA GLN A 32 -13.20 4.35 -5.41
C GLN A 32 -13.54 3.02 -4.71
N GLU A 33 -14.83 2.81 -4.49
CA GLU A 33 -15.36 1.51 -4.10
C GLU A 33 -14.98 0.49 -5.18
N LEU A 34 -14.34 -0.61 -4.76
CA LEU A 34 -13.94 -1.67 -5.66
C LEU A 34 -15.18 -2.26 -6.31
N LYS A 35 -15.05 -2.70 -7.56
CA LYS A 35 -16.02 -3.61 -8.15
C LYS A 35 -16.02 -4.91 -7.32
N GLU A 36 -17.22 -5.38 -6.95
CA GLU A 36 -17.45 -6.47 -5.97
C GLU A 36 -16.84 -7.83 -6.39
N ASP A 37 -16.42 -7.95 -7.65
CA ASP A 37 -16.07 -9.18 -8.36
C ASP A 37 -14.55 -9.42 -8.53
N ASP A 38 -13.69 -8.64 -7.87
CA ASP A 38 -12.23 -8.80 -7.97
C ASP A 38 -11.65 -9.71 -6.87
N HIS A 39 -11.63 -11.03 -7.13
CA HIS A 39 -11.07 -12.08 -6.26
C HIS A 39 -9.53 -12.12 -6.22
N PHE A 40 -8.85 -10.99 -6.42
CA PHE A 40 -7.40 -10.93 -6.37
C PHE A 40 -6.86 -11.12 -4.95
N GLU A 41 -5.94 -12.07 -4.79
CA GLU A 41 -5.17 -12.29 -3.57
C GLU A 41 -3.66 -12.28 -3.89
N PRO A 42 -2.88 -11.39 -3.26
CA PRO A 42 -1.45 -11.26 -3.56
C PRO A 42 -0.66 -12.47 -3.04
N SER A 43 0.06 -13.14 -3.95
CA SER A 43 1.01 -14.20 -3.57
C SER A 43 2.31 -13.62 -3.03
N ALA A 44 3.11 -14.42 -2.30
CA ALA A 44 4.39 -13.97 -1.77
C ALA A 44 5.37 -13.46 -2.86
N GLN A 45 5.38 -14.11 -4.03
CA GLN A 45 6.20 -13.67 -5.17
C GLN A 45 5.69 -12.35 -5.76
N TRP A 46 4.36 -12.20 -5.85
CA TRP A 46 3.73 -10.96 -6.29
C TRP A 46 4.09 -9.82 -5.35
N THR A 47 3.95 -10.02 -4.04
CA THR A 47 4.27 -9.01 -3.02
C THR A 47 5.73 -8.59 -3.12
N LYS A 48 6.67 -9.55 -3.16
CA LYS A 48 8.11 -9.23 -3.29
C LYS A 48 8.42 -8.40 -4.54
N LYS A 49 7.86 -8.77 -5.70
CA LYS A 49 8.06 -8.05 -6.96
C LYS A 49 7.54 -6.62 -6.87
N TRP A 50 6.31 -6.45 -6.40
CA TRP A 50 5.65 -5.13 -6.39
C TRP A 50 6.15 -4.23 -5.27
N THR A 51 6.56 -4.75 -4.12
CA THR A 51 7.29 -3.98 -3.11
C THR A 51 8.56 -3.38 -3.69
N ALA A 52 9.37 -4.17 -4.41
CA ALA A 52 10.58 -3.68 -5.05
C ALA A 52 10.29 -2.60 -6.11
N GLU A 53 9.26 -2.80 -6.94
CA GLU A 53 8.88 -1.83 -7.95
C GLU A 53 8.34 -0.52 -7.34
N MET A 54 7.51 -0.61 -6.30
CA MET A 54 6.96 0.56 -5.62
C MET A 54 8.04 1.36 -4.88
N ASN A 55 8.99 0.68 -4.21
CA ASN A 55 10.18 1.32 -3.65
C ASN A 55 10.96 2.07 -4.73
N ARG A 56 11.17 1.46 -5.91
CA ARG A 56 11.83 2.11 -7.03
C ARG A 56 11.07 3.33 -7.55
N TRP A 57 9.75 3.34 -7.50
CA TRP A 57 8.94 4.51 -7.87
C TRP A 57 9.12 5.66 -6.88
N VAL A 58 9.16 5.34 -5.59
CA VAL A 58 9.48 6.30 -4.53
C VAL A 58 10.91 6.84 -4.70
N ASP A 59 11.89 5.99 -5.00
CA ASP A 59 13.27 6.38 -5.28
C ASP A 59 13.39 7.35 -6.47
N LYS A 60 12.54 7.17 -7.48
CA LYS A 60 12.46 8.04 -8.66
C LYS A 60 11.71 9.35 -8.40
N GLY A 61 11.21 9.59 -7.18
CA GLY A 61 10.47 10.79 -6.84
C GLY A 61 9.10 10.87 -7.53
N LYS A 62 8.43 9.73 -7.74
CA LYS A 62 7.04 9.75 -8.26
C LYS A 62 6.12 10.48 -7.28
N ASP A 63 5.30 11.38 -7.82
CA ASP A 63 4.32 12.13 -7.02
C ASP A 63 3.21 11.20 -6.49
N PRO A 64 2.94 11.18 -5.18
CA PRO A 64 1.91 10.32 -4.61
C PRO A 64 0.50 10.57 -5.12
N MET A 65 0.14 11.82 -5.44
CA MET A 65 -1.19 12.12 -5.96
C MET A 65 -1.36 11.56 -7.37
N ASP A 66 -0.32 11.66 -8.21
CA ASP A 66 -0.36 11.09 -9.56
C ASP A 66 -0.38 9.55 -9.54
N VAL A 67 0.39 8.93 -8.64
CA VAL A 67 0.34 7.48 -8.43
C VAL A 67 -1.03 7.02 -7.92
N THR A 68 -1.63 7.76 -6.99
CA THR A 68 -2.99 7.51 -6.50
C THR A 68 -4.01 7.59 -7.63
N LYS A 69 -3.99 8.65 -8.44
CA LYS A 69 -4.87 8.79 -9.61
C LYS A 69 -4.67 7.65 -10.61
N TYR A 70 -3.42 7.22 -10.83
CA TYR A 70 -3.10 6.13 -11.76
C TYR A 70 -3.70 4.79 -11.35
N PHE A 71 -3.60 4.41 -10.07
CA PHE A 71 -4.16 3.16 -9.57
C PHE A 71 -5.68 3.23 -9.36
N ASN A 72 -6.22 4.35 -8.89
CA ASN A 72 -7.68 4.49 -8.71
C ASN A 72 -8.44 4.41 -10.04
N LYS A 73 -7.85 4.86 -11.16
CA LYS A 73 -8.45 4.70 -12.50
C LYS A 73 -8.65 3.25 -12.93
N GLN A 74 -7.84 2.33 -12.40
CA GLN A 74 -7.95 0.91 -12.74
C GLN A 74 -9.12 0.26 -12.00
N ASN A 75 -9.46 0.78 -10.81
CA ASN A 75 -10.53 0.29 -9.95
C ASN A 75 -10.53 -1.25 -9.77
N THR A 76 -9.33 -1.79 -9.51
CA THR A 76 -9.10 -3.22 -9.22
C THR A 76 -8.49 -3.38 -7.83
N ARG A 77 -8.72 -4.54 -7.20
CA ARG A 77 -8.10 -4.91 -5.93
C ARG A 77 -6.59 -5.00 -6.07
N GLU A 78 -6.09 -5.52 -7.19
CA GLU A 78 -4.64 -5.55 -7.47
C GLU A 78 -4.04 -4.13 -7.50
N ALA A 79 -4.70 -3.17 -8.15
CA ALA A 79 -4.23 -1.78 -8.18
C ALA A 79 -4.22 -1.15 -6.78
N ARG A 80 -5.22 -1.48 -5.95
CA ARG A 80 -5.28 -1.01 -4.56
C ARG A 80 -4.14 -1.57 -3.71
N GLU A 81 -3.80 -2.85 -3.86
CA GLU A 81 -2.66 -3.44 -3.17
C GLU A 81 -1.33 -2.79 -3.59
N LYS A 82 -1.14 -2.50 -4.89
CA LYS A 82 0.05 -1.76 -5.36
C LYS A 82 0.11 -0.35 -4.78
N LEU A 83 -1.01 0.35 -4.74
CA LEU A 83 -1.09 1.69 -4.14
C LEU A 83 -0.76 1.65 -2.65
N ASN A 84 -1.21 0.64 -1.91
CA ASN A 84 -0.86 0.46 -0.49
C ASN A 84 0.66 0.28 -0.31
N LEU A 85 1.28 -0.58 -1.13
CA LEU A 85 2.74 -0.79 -1.12
C LEU A 85 3.51 0.50 -1.44
N PHE A 86 3.06 1.27 -2.43
CA PHE A 86 3.64 2.59 -2.74
C PHE A 86 3.52 3.56 -1.58
N THR A 87 2.32 3.66 -1.00
CA THR A 87 2.05 4.60 0.09
C THR A 87 2.91 4.29 1.29
N ALA A 88 3.04 3.00 1.67
CA ALA A 88 3.92 2.57 2.74
C ALA A 88 5.38 2.97 2.50
N ALA A 89 5.93 2.64 1.31
CA ALA A 89 7.29 3.00 0.92
C ALA A 89 7.54 4.51 0.92
N TRP A 90 6.54 5.29 0.46
CA TRP A 90 6.66 6.74 0.42
C TRP A 90 6.65 7.35 1.83
N LEU A 91 5.80 6.84 2.73
CA LEU A 91 5.76 7.28 4.13
C LEU A 91 7.05 6.96 4.88
N GLU A 92 7.66 5.79 4.64
CA GLU A 92 8.98 5.45 5.22
C GLU A 92 10.07 6.46 4.84
N LYS A 93 10.03 6.99 3.61
CA LYS A 93 10.96 8.04 3.16
C LYS A 93 10.59 9.45 3.58
N ASN A 94 9.32 9.70 3.87
CA ASN A 94 8.78 11.02 4.21
C ASN A 94 8.14 10.99 5.60
N PRO A 95 8.91 10.66 6.66
CA PRO A 95 8.36 10.47 8.00
C PRO A 95 7.73 11.75 8.55
N SER A 96 8.17 12.94 8.11
CA SER A 96 7.59 14.24 8.48
C SER A 96 6.16 14.46 7.95
N VAL A 97 5.71 13.66 6.97
CA VAL A 97 4.33 13.68 6.47
C VAL A 97 3.45 12.71 7.27
N THR A 98 4.01 11.71 7.93
CA THR A 98 3.28 10.92 8.95
C THR A 98 3.20 11.64 10.29
N THR A 99 4.24 12.41 10.63
CA THR A 99 4.32 13.17 11.86
C THR A 99 3.91 14.60 11.56
N GLY A 100 2.61 14.87 11.47
CA GLY A 100 2.10 16.24 11.44
C GLY A 100 2.82 17.05 12.51
N GLY A 101 3.62 18.01 12.06
CA GLY A 101 4.50 18.80 12.90
C GLY A 101 3.68 19.49 13.98
N MET A 102 4.02 19.21 15.24
CA MET A 102 3.84 20.20 16.29
C MET A 102 4.77 21.36 15.95
N ASN A 103 4.21 22.42 15.41
CA ASN A 103 4.64 23.80 15.64
C ASN A 103 3.40 24.68 15.63
#